data_AF-A0A961W0W7-F1
#
_entry.id   AF-A0A961W0W7-F1
#
_cell.length_a   1.000
_cell.length_b   1.000
_cell.length_c   1.000
_cell.angle_alpha   90.00
_cell.angle_beta   90.00
_cell.angle_gamma   90.00
#
_symmetry.space_group_name_H-M   'P 1'
#
loop_
_entity.id
_entity.type
_entity.pdbx_description
1 polymer ?
#
loop_
_entity_poly.entity_id
_entity_poly.type
_entity_poly.pdbx_seq_one_letter_code
_entity_poly.pdbx_strand_id
1 'polypeptide(L)'
;MNERSATLSSWMEPVGLAISACGGQGSFLVSLGTYRPDLVRALAHSLDFAFVDFRAEYMAPLGAGASGVPLERINEVATNPMGRAGIVIHNVEGLLSTRGTDVRRAWLADLISFTSRHAVVVPLALYCGDAPSPNPRHVEIDPAVLPEEKLLMRLASR
;
A
#
# COMPACT_ATOMS: atom_id res chain seq x y z
N MET A 1 -11.92 4.19 -29.89
CA MET A 1 -11.89 3.47 -28.60
C MET A 1 -11.69 4.53 -27.54
N ASN A 2 -12.73 4.91 -26.81
CA ASN A 2 -12.69 6.06 -25.88
C ASN A 2 -12.00 5.64 -24.57
N GLU A 3 -10.73 6.00 -24.42
CA GLU A 3 -10.03 5.95 -23.13
C GLU A 3 -10.59 7.05 -22.23
N ARG A 4 -11.51 6.68 -21.32
CA ARG A 4 -11.78 7.50 -20.15
C ARG A 4 -10.62 7.27 -19.18
N SER A 5 -9.60 8.13 -19.21
CA SER A 5 -8.75 8.31 -18.02
C SER A 5 -9.68 8.73 -16.89
N ALA A 6 -9.96 7.82 -15.95
CA ALA A 6 -10.68 8.16 -14.76
C ALA A 6 -9.86 9.23 -14.03
N THR A 7 -10.40 10.45 -13.91
CA THR A 7 -9.77 11.49 -13.11
C THR A 7 -9.61 10.96 -11.69
N LEU A 8 -8.38 10.93 -11.19
CA LEU A 8 -8.11 10.53 -9.82
C LEU A 8 -8.88 11.45 -8.87
N SER A 9 -9.37 10.89 -7.76
CA SER A 9 -9.89 11.73 -6.68
C SER A 9 -8.77 12.61 -6.14
N SER A 10 -9.07 13.84 -5.72
CA SER A 10 -8.06 14.81 -5.27
C SER A 10 -7.12 14.27 -4.19
N TRP A 11 -7.64 13.46 -3.25
CA TRP A 11 -6.82 12.84 -2.20
C TRP A 11 -5.79 11.83 -2.72
N MET A 12 -5.99 11.25 -3.92
CA MET A 12 -5.08 10.29 -4.55
C MET A 12 -4.04 10.96 -5.46
N GLU A 13 -4.24 12.22 -5.85
CA GLU A 13 -3.35 12.94 -6.76
C GLU A 13 -1.89 12.92 -6.31
N PRO A 14 -1.55 13.11 -5.01
CA PRO A 14 -0.16 13.03 -4.56
C PRO A 14 0.50 11.68 -4.84
N VAL A 15 -0.26 10.58 -4.73
CA VAL A 15 0.24 9.23 -5.03
C VAL A 15 0.50 9.07 -6.53
N GLY A 16 -0.45 9.48 -7.37
CA GLY A 16 -0.30 9.44 -8.83
C GLY A 16 0.87 10.30 -9.33
N LEU A 17 1.07 11.49 -8.72
CA LEU A 17 2.19 12.38 -9.02
C LEU A 17 3.53 11.77 -8.64
N ALA A 18 3.65 11.18 -7.43
CA ALA A 18 4.87 10.53 -6.99
C ALA A 18 5.26 9.35 -7.91
N ILE A 19 4.28 8.52 -8.28
CA ILE A 19 4.47 7.41 -9.21
C ILE A 19 4.93 7.92 -10.57
N SER A 20 4.26 8.94 -11.11
CA SER A 20 4.58 9.53 -12.41
C SER A 20 5.97 10.17 -12.43
N ALA A 21 6.34 10.90 -11.38
CA ALA A 21 7.65 11.52 -11.23
C ALA A 21 8.80 10.50 -11.19
N CYS A 22 8.51 9.27 -10.75
CA CYS A 22 9.43 8.14 -10.74
C CYS A 22 9.30 7.24 -11.98
N GLY A 23 8.64 7.70 -13.04
CA GLY A 23 8.50 6.96 -14.30
C GLY A 23 7.57 5.75 -14.24
N GLY A 24 6.66 5.69 -13.27
CA GLY A 24 5.74 4.57 -13.08
C GLY A 24 6.37 3.33 -12.44
N GLN A 25 7.55 3.47 -11.81
CA GLN A 25 8.40 2.34 -11.40
C GLN A 25 8.88 2.39 -9.95
N GLY A 26 9.09 1.21 -9.38
CA GLY A 26 9.62 0.99 -8.04
C GLY A 26 8.57 1.03 -6.93
N SER A 27 9.03 1.05 -5.68
CA SER A 27 8.15 1.01 -4.51
C SER A 27 7.78 2.41 -4.02
N PHE A 28 6.58 2.50 -3.44
CA PHE A 28 6.00 3.70 -2.85
C PHE A 28 5.35 3.37 -1.52
N LEU A 29 5.64 4.16 -0.49
CA LEU A 29 4.97 4.10 0.80
C LEU A 29 3.89 5.18 0.83
N VAL A 30 2.67 4.83 1.25
CA VAL A 30 1.56 5.78 1.37
C VAL A 30 1.07 5.80 2.81
N SER A 31 1.43 6.84 3.56
CA SER A 31 0.96 7.05 4.92
C SER A 31 -0.45 7.65 4.90
N LEU A 32 -1.45 6.89 5.34
CA LEU A 32 -2.82 7.36 5.49
C LEU A 32 -3.12 7.89 6.89
N GLY A 33 -2.30 7.54 7.89
CA GLY A 33 -2.49 7.92 9.30
C GLY A 33 -3.74 7.34 9.97
N THR A 34 -4.58 6.61 9.22
CA THR A 34 -5.77 5.92 9.71
C THR A 34 -6.03 4.66 8.90
N TYR A 35 -6.60 3.65 9.53
CA TYR A 35 -6.90 2.38 8.89
C TYR A 35 -8.15 2.49 8.01
N ARG A 36 -7.94 2.68 6.70
CA ARG A 36 -9.00 2.88 5.69
C ARG A 36 -8.89 1.88 4.53
N PRO A 37 -9.23 0.60 4.74
CA PRO A 37 -9.12 -0.44 3.70
C PRO A 37 -9.99 -0.15 2.47
N ASP A 38 -11.11 0.55 2.65
CA ASP A 38 -11.98 1.03 1.58
C ASP A 38 -11.23 1.98 0.62
N LEU A 39 -10.48 2.93 1.18
CA LEU A 39 -9.70 3.89 0.40
C LEU A 39 -8.52 3.23 -0.31
N VAL A 40 -7.86 2.25 0.33
CA VAL A 40 -6.78 1.49 -0.31
C VAL A 40 -7.30 0.70 -1.51
N ARG A 41 -8.48 0.08 -1.40
CA ARG A 41 -9.11 -0.62 -2.55
C ARG A 41 -9.49 0.37 -3.66
N ALA A 42 -10.03 1.53 -3.30
CA ALA A 42 -10.34 2.59 -4.25
C ALA A 42 -9.07 3.07 -4.98
N LEU A 43 -7.96 3.24 -4.27
CA LEU A 43 -6.67 3.63 -4.84
C LEU A 43 -6.18 2.61 -5.87
N ALA A 44 -6.16 1.32 -5.52
CA ALA A 44 -5.75 0.26 -6.45
C ALA A 44 -6.61 0.25 -7.71
N HIS A 45 -7.94 0.35 -7.55
CA HIS A 45 -8.88 0.39 -8.68
C HIS A 45 -8.65 1.63 -9.56
N SER A 46 -8.52 2.82 -8.97
CA SER A 46 -8.33 4.07 -9.69
C SER A 46 -7.00 4.14 -10.45
N LEU A 47 -5.96 3.45 -9.97
CA LEU A 47 -4.65 3.35 -10.64
C LEU A 47 -4.56 2.16 -11.62
N ASP A 48 -5.61 1.36 -11.78
CA ASP A 48 -5.59 0.09 -12.51
C ASP A 48 -4.48 -0.88 -12.04
N PHE A 49 -4.28 -0.95 -10.72
CA PHE A 49 -3.31 -1.83 -10.08
C PHE A 49 -3.98 -3.10 -9.57
N ALA A 50 -3.21 -4.19 -9.50
CA ALA A 50 -3.60 -5.35 -8.73
C ALA A 50 -3.75 -4.96 -7.25
N PHE A 51 -4.71 -5.54 -6.56
CA PHE A 51 -4.89 -5.38 -5.11
C PHE A 51 -4.67 -6.72 -4.44
N VAL A 52 -3.75 -6.77 -3.48
CA VAL A 52 -3.47 -7.95 -2.66
C VAL A 52 -3.70 -7.61 -1.20
N ASP A 53 -4.51 -8.41 -0.51
CA ASP A 53 -4.64 -8.33 0.94
C ASP A 53 -3.67 -9.33 1.57
N PHE A 54 -2.46 -8.86 1.91
CA PHE A 54 -1.38 -9.74 2.31
C PHE A 54 -1.73 -10.58 3.55
N ARG A 55 -2.45 -9.97 4.50
CA ARG A 55 -2.90 -10.67 5.70
C ARG A 55 -3.90 -11.76 5.34
N ALA A 56 -4.91 -11.45 4.55
CA ALA A 56 -5.95 -12.42 4.19
C ALA A 56 -5.40 -13.58 3.36
N GLU A 57 -4.50 -13.30 2.42
CA GLU A 57 -4.01 -14.28 1.44
C GLU A 57 -2.83 -15.12 1.95
N TYR A 58 -1.90 -14.53 2.70
CA TYR A 58 -0.65 -15.22 3.09
C TYR A 58 -0.53 -15.49 4.59
N MET A 59 -1.15 -14.69 5.45
CA MET A 59 -1.03 -14.87 6.90
C MET A 59 -2.18 -15.67 7.50
N ALA A 60 -3.43 -15.32 7.17
CA ALA A 60 -4.62 -15.94 7.75
C ALA A 60 -4.65 -17.48 7.58
N PRO A 61 -4.25 -18.06 6.43
CA PRO A 61 -4.23 -19.51 6.26
C PRO A 61 -3.27 -20.25 7.22
N LEU A 62 -2.25 -19.55 7.75
CA LEU A 62 -1.23 -20.13 8.63
C LEU A 62 -1.62 -20.08 10.11
N GLY A 63 -2.66 -19.33 10.48
CA GLY A 63 -3.11 -19.16 11.86
C GLY A 63 -1.97 -18.77 12.81
N ALA A 64 -1.68 -19.62 13.80
CA ALA A 64 -0.61 -19.40 14.76
C ALA A 64 0.80 -19.31 14.13
N GLY A 65 1.00 -19.89 12.93
CA GLY A 65 2.27 -19.85 12.21
C GLY A 65 2.53 -18.55 11.45
N ALA A 66 1.58 -17.61 11.41
CA ALA A 66 1.67 -16.39 10.61
C ALA A 66 2.88 -15.50 10.95
N SER A 67 3.37 -15.52 12.18
CA SER A 67 4.57 -14.76 12.59
C SER A 67 5.86 -15.28 11.95
N GLY A 68 5.87 -16.52 11.47
CA GLY A 68 7.00 -17.16 10.80
C GLY A 68 7.14 -16.76 9.32
N VAL A 69 6.22 -15.98 8.76
CA VAL A 69 6.32 -15.54 7.36
C VAL A 69 7.52 -14.58 7.19
N PRO A 70 8.48 -14.84 6.30
CA PRO A 70 9.60 -13.95 6.06
C PRO A 70 9.14 -12.62 5.44
N LEU A 71 9.83 -11.51 5.73
CA LEU A 71 9.47 -10.19 5.15
C LEU A 71 9.71 -10.17 3.63
N GLU A 72 10.66 -10.98 3.17
CA GLU A 72 11.00 -11.21 1.77
C GLU A 72 9.78 -11.70 0.97
N ARG A 73 8.81 -12.34 1.63
CA ARG A 73 7.56 -12.76 0.98
C ARG A 73 6.77 -11.58 0.43
N ILE A 74 6.85 -10.40 1.05
CA ILE A 74 6.23 -9.18 0.52
C ILE A 74 6.91 -8.77 -0.79
N ASN A 75 8.23 -8.88 -0.88
CA ASN A 75 8.98 -8.56 -2.09
C ASN A 75 8.65 -9.52 -3.23
N GLU A 76 8.48 -10.82 -2.93
CA GLU A 76 8.04 -11.81 -3.92
C GLU A 76 6.66 -11.45 -4.50
N VAL A 77 5.70 -11.10 -3.64
CA VAL A 77 4.36 -10.63 -4.06
C VAL A 77 4.49 -9.35 -4.89
N ALA A 78 5.33 -8.42 -4.46
CA ALA A 78 5.58 -7.17 -5.16
C ALA A 78 6.07 -7.37 -6.60
N THR A 79 6.77 -8.47 -6.91
CA THR A 79 7.27 -8.73 -8.27
C THR A 79 6.24 -9.27 -9.26
N ASN A 80 5.02 -9.61 -8.81
CA ASN A 80 3.99 -10.19 -9.67
C ASN A 80 2.71 -9.33 -9.68
N PRO A 81 2.61 -8.33 -10.58
CA PRO A 81 1.45 -7.45 -10.66
C PRO A 81 0.24 -8.11 -11.34
N MET A 82 0.26 -9.43 -11.60
CA MET A 82 -0.86 -10.17 -12.18
C MET A 82 -1.35 -9.60 -13.53
N GLY A 83 -0.43 -9.09 -14.34
CA GLY A 83 -0.72 -8.50 -15.65
C GLY A 83 -1.27 -7.06 -15.61
N ARG A 84 -1.27 -6.40 -14.45
CA ARG A 84 -1.65 -4.98 -14.28
C ARG A 84 -0.44 -4.05 -14.36
N ALA A 85 -0.70 -2.75 -14.41
CA ALA A 85 0.33 -1.70 -14.48
C ALA A 85 1.14 -1.56 -13.18
N GLY A 86 0.62 -2.08 -12.07
CA GLY A 86 1.25 -2.04 -10.76
C GLY A 86 0.49 -2.89 -9.75
N ILE A 87 0.89 -2.81 -8.48
CA ILE A 87 0.29 -3.57 -7.39
C ILE A 87 0.20 -2.73 -6.12
N VAL A 88 -0.92 -2.85 -5.41
CA VAL A 88 -1.10 -2.36 -4.04
C VAL A 88 -1.13 -3.56 -3.10
N ILE A 89 -0.20 -3.60 -2.14
CA ILE A 89 -0.10 -4.69 -1.16
C ILE A 89 -0.58 -4.18 0.20
N HIS A 90 -1.85 -4.44 0.49
CA HIS A 90 -2.50 -4.01 1.71
C HIS A 90 -2.22 -4.96 2.89
N ASN A 91 -2.42 -4.46 4.10
CA ASN A 91 -2.28 -5.21 5.37
C ASN A 91 -0.91 -5.84 5.64
N VAL A 92 0.16 -5.37 4.98
CA VAL A 92 1.53 -5.79 5.30
C VAL A 92 1.96 -5.43 6.73
N GLU A 93 1.33 -4.40 7.33
CA GLU A 93 1.56 -4.02 8.72
C GLU A 93 1.24 -5.13 9.72
N GLY A 94 0.35 -6.07 9.35
CA GLY A 94 0.10 -7.27 10.16
C GLY A 94 1.32 -8.18 10.26
N LEU A 95 2.16 -8.25 9.22
CA LEU A 95 3.43 -8.97 9.30
C LEU A 95 4.47 -8.13 10.03
N LEU A 96 4.54 -6.83 9.73
CA LEU A 96 5.50 -5.92 10.37
C LEU A 96 5.31 -5.84 11.89
N SER A 97 4.08 -5.98 12.40
CA SER A 97 3.80 -6.01 13.85
C SER A 97 4.45 -7.18 14.58
N THR A 98 4.90 -8.21 13.85
CA THR A 98 5.62 -9.35 14.40
C THR A 98 7.15 -9.14 14.42
N ARG A 99 7.61 -7.91 14.13
CA ARG A 99 9.02 -7.53 14.04
C ARG A 99 9.32 -6.35 14.98
N GLY A 100 10.54 -6.35 15.52
CA GLY A 100 11.05 -5.22 16.29
C GLY A 100 11.16 -3.94 15.44
N THR A 101 11.19 -2.78 16.09
CA THR A 101 11.19 -1.47 15.42
C THR A 101 12.36 -1.30 14.44
N ASP A 102 13.56 -1.71 14.82
CA ASP A 102 14.73 -1.58 13.95
C ASP A 102 14.60 -2.41 12.67
N VAL A 103 14.07 -3.64 12.79
CA VAL A 103 13.82 -4.53 11.65
C VAL A 103 12.75 -3.95 10.72
N ARG A 104 11.65 -3.41 11.27
CA ARG A 104 10.62 -2.75 10.45
C ARG A 104 11.19 -1.57 9.68
N ARG A 105 11.93 -0.68 10.36
CA ARG A 105 12.52 0.52 9.74
C ARG A 105 13.52 0.18 8.66
N ALA A 106 14.40 -0.80 8.91
CA ALA A 106 15.33 -1.31 7.91
C ALA A 106 14.58 -1.83 6.69
N TRP A 107 13.55 -2.65 6.89
CA TRP A 107 12.75 -3.17 5.78
C TRP A 107 12.02 -2.08 4.99
N LEU A 108 11.44 -1.06 5.65
CA LEU A 108 10.79 0.06 4.95
C LEU A 108 11.79 0.88 4.12
N ALA A 109 13.02 1.07 4.63
CA ALA A 109 14.11 1.72 3.90
C ALA A 109 14.61 0.89 2.71
N ASP A 110 14.69 -0.43 2.86
CA ASP A 110 15.05 -1.34 1.78
C ASP A 110 13.94 -1.39 0.71
N LEU A 111 12.68 -1.47 1.13
CA LEU A 111 11.52 -1.49 0.24
C LEU A 111 11.47 -0.23 -0.62
N ILE A 112 11.63 0.97 -0.04
CA ILE A 112 11.55 2.21 -0.82
C ILE A 112 12.71 2.34 -1.83
N SER A 113 13.83 1.67 -1.55
CA SER A 113 14.99 1.60 -2.42
C SER A 113 14.87 0.50 -3.49
N PHE A 114 13.90 -0.40 -3.35
CA PHE A 114 13.65 -1.49 -4.28
C PHE A 114 13.21 -0.95 -5.65
N THR A 115 13.99 -1.30 -6.68
CA THR A 115 13.69 -0.96 -8.07
C THR A 115 12.88 -2.08 -8.70
N SER A 116 11.66 -1.74 -9.08
CA SER A 116 10.70 -2.63 -9.73
C SER A 116 10.34 -2.06 -11.10
N ARG A 117 10.06 -2.92 -12.08
CA ARG A 117 9.64 -2.50 -13.43
C ARG A 117 8.24 -1.89 -13.47
N HIS A 118 7.47 -2.06 -12.40
CA HIS A 118 6.13 -1.53 -12.19
C HIS A 118 6.04 -0.86 -10.82
N ALA A 119 4.98 -0.09 -10.60
CA ALA A 119 4.77 0.56 -9.31
C ALA A 119 4.28 -0.47 -8.27
N VAL A 120 4.89 -0.43 -7.09
CA VAL A 120 4.49 -1.21 -5.91
C VAL A 120 4.09 -0.22 -4.83
N VAL A 121 2.83 -0.26 -4.39
CA VAL A 121 2.31 0.66 -3.37
C VAL A 121 2.03 -0.11 -2.09
N VAL A 122 2.62 0.37 -0.99
CA VAL A 122 2.40 -0.16 0.35
C VAL A 122 1.76 0.93 1.22
N PRO A 123 0.46 0.80 1.56
CA PRO A 123 -0.20 1.71 2.48
C PRO A 123 0.23 1.44 3.93
N LEU A 124 0.45 2.50 4.69
CA LEU A 124 0.76 2.49 6.12
C LEU A 124 -0.32 3.24 6.89
N ALA A 125 -0.81 2.65 7.98
CA ALA A 125 -1.73 3.28 8.91
C ALA A 125 -1.16 3.32 10.34
N LEU A 126 -0.42 2.28 10.75
CA LEU A 126 0.12 2.13 12.12
C LEU A 126 1.58 2.57 12.22
N TYR A 127 2.38 2.29 11.20
CA TYR A 127 3.83 2.46 11.19
C TYR A 127 4.27 3.63 10.28
N CYS A 128 3.41 4.64 10.10
CA CYS A 128 3.75 5.84 9.35
C CYS A 128 5.04 6.51 9.85
N GLY A 129 5.27 6.53 11.17
CA GLY A 129 6.48 7.10 11.79
C GLY A 129 7.76 6.27 11.65
N ASP A 130 7.67 5.06 11.07
CA ASP A 130 8.84 4.24 10.75
C ASP A 130 9.26 4.37 9.28
N ALA A 131 8.48 5.07 8.46
CA ALA A 131 8.81 5.31 7.07
C ALA A 131 10.02 6.25 6.93
N PRO A 132 10.93 6.01 5.98
CA PRO A 132 12.07 6.89 5.72
C PRO A 132 11.58 8.24 5.15
N SER A 133 11.82 9.32 5.89
CA SER A 133 11.45 10.68 5.49
C SER A 133 12.65 11.65 5.67
N PRO A 134 12.89 12.59 4.73
CA PRO A 134 12.14 12.80 3.48
C PRO A 134 12.52 11.79 2.38
N ASN A 135 11.55 11.34 1.59
CA ASN A 135 11.79 10.51 0.40
C ASN A 135 10.73 10.78 -0.69
N PRO A 136 11.09 10.98 -1.97
CA PRO A 136 10.12 11.25 -3.04
C PRO A 136 9.13 10.10 -3.32
N ARG A 137 9.43 8.89 -2.83
CA ARG A 137 8.56 7.70 -2.94
C ARG A 137 7.73 7.47 -1.67
N HIS A 138 7.85 8.33 -0.66
CA HIS A 138 7.01 8.32 0.53
C HIS A 138 6.01 9.46 0.43
N VAL A 139 4.72 9.11 0.40
CA VAL A 139 3.61 10.06 0.27
C VAL A 139 2.82 10.05 1.57
N GLU A 140 2.78 11.19 2.25
CA GLU A 140 1.92 11.41 3.41
C GLU A 140 0.62 12.05 2.95
N ILE A 141 -0.50 11.38 3.24
CA ILE A 141 -1.84 11.89 2.96
C ILE A 141 -2.38 12.53 4.23
N ASP A 142 -2.78 13.80 4.14
CA ASP A 142 -3.45 14.49 5.24
C ASP A 142 -4.80 13.81 5.54
N PRO A 143 -5.03 13.30 6.75
CA PRO A 143 -6.31 12.71 7.12
C PRO A 143 -7.51 13.64 6.89
N ALA A 144 -7.31 14.98 6.94
CA ALA A 144 -8.36 15.96 6.71
C ALA A 144 -8.86 16.01 5.25
N VAL A 145 -8.07 15.52 4.28
CA VAL A 145 -8.48 15.47 2.86
C VAL A 145 -9.08 14.11 2.46
N LEU A 146 -9.07 13.13 3.37
CA LEU A 146 -9.64 11.82 3.09
C LEU A 146 -11.17 11.91 2.99
N PRO A 147 -11.80 11.18 2.05
CA PRO A 147 -13.25 11.11 1.98
C PRO A 147 -13.86 10.59 3.28
N GLU A 148 -14.97 11.20 3.71
CA GLU A 148 -15.71 10.78 4.88
C GLU A 148 -16.08 9.29 4.81
N GLU A 149 -15.92 8.60 5.94
CA GLU A 149 -16.42 7.25 6.08
C GLU A 149 -17.95 7.30 6.16
N LYS A 150 -18.64 6.95 5.07
CA LYS A 150 -20.11 6.96 5.05
C LYS A 150 -20.60 5.95 6.08
N LEU A 151 -21.24 6.45 7.15
CA LEU A 151 -21.81 5.70 8.27
C LEU A 151 -22.63 4.45 7.85
N LEU A 152 -23.23 4.48 6.66
CA LEU A 152 -24.01 3.39 6.07
C LEU A 152 -23.18 2.11 5.78
N MET A 153 -21.87 2.19 5.54
CA MET A 153 -21.03 0.99 5.35
C MET A 153 -20.68 0.26 6.66
N ARG A 154 -20.76 0.96 7.81
CA ARG A 154 -20.53 0.35 9.13
C ARG A 154 -21.69 -0.53 9.60
N LEU A 155 -22.90 -0.33 9.07
CA LEU A 155 -24.09 -1.11 9.43
C LEU A 155 -24.31 -2.34 8.51
N ALA A 156 -23.73 -2.35 7.32
CA ALA A 156 -23.91 -3.44 6.33
C ALA A 156 -22.87 -4.57 6.44
N SER A 157 -21.87 -4.43 7.32
CA SER A 157 -20.77 -5.39 7.52
C SER A 157 -20.93 -6.25 8.79
N ARG A 158 -22.14 -6.37 9.35
CA ARG A 158 -22.47 -7.30 10.43
C ARG A 158 -23.21 -8.52 9.88
#